data_AF-A0A1J5SWD3-F1
#
_entry.id   AF-A0A1J5SWD3-F1
#
_cell.length_a   1.000
_cell.length_b   1.000
_cell.length_c   1.000
_cell.angle_alpha   90.00
_cell.angle_beta   90.00
_cell.angle_gamma   90.00
#
_symmetry.space_group_name_H-M   'P 1'
#
loop_
_entity.id
_entity.type
_entity.pdbx_description
1 polymer ?
#
loop_
_entity_poly.entity_id
_entity_poly.type
_entity_poly.pdbx_seq_one_letter_code
_entity_poly.pdbx_strand_id
1 'polypeptide(L)'
;MFPDSLRNAVPRIYEGKTYSAKEHYSDSSTYIFVPDYFNKTRPFQFVLWFHGWGNNIDSALAQYKLQQQFYAAHLNAIFIFPEGPKNSPDSYAGKFEKPDTFNFFMKDVNTFLLKEKIITKNIIPELIYAGHSGAYRAIAYLLLHSSFRCKAILLFDALYAEQEKFAMYLQQHSNCKMIDIYTDNGGTLQNSKNLAIDMLAWKWKFIDKEEEDCTANDLKNNRIIFLHSKKQHNDVVTSYNNFQRFLECLK
;
A
#
# COMPACT_ATOMS: atom_id res chain seq x y z
N MET A 1 -7.11 -10.46 4.83
CA MET A 1 -6.04 -10.42 5.86
C MET A 1 -6.45 -11.20 7.12
N PHE A 2 -7.64 -10.92 7.62
CA PHE A 2 -8.26 -11.57 8.77
C PHE A 2 -9.38 -12.53 8.34
N PRO A 3 -9.90 -13.40 9.23
CA PRO A 3 -9.44 -13.67 10.61
C PRO A 3 -8.05 -14.32 10.67
N ASP A 4 -7.32 -14.06 11.76
CA ASP A 4 -6.09 -14.76 12.18
C ASP A 4 -6.18 -15.16 13.66
N SER A 5 -5.46 -16.20 14.08
CA SER A 5 -5.50 -16.73 15.44
C SER A 5 -4.74 -15.90 16.47
N LEU A 6 -3.74 -15.09 16.08
CA LEU A 6 -2.86 -14.40 17.04
C LEU A 6 -3.65 -13.52 18.03
N ARG A 7 -4.59 -12.70 17.52
CA ARG A 7 -5.36 -11.75 18.34
C ARG A 7 -6.47 -12.40 19.16
N ASN A 8 -6.82 -13.65 18.88
CA ASN A 8 -7.66 -14.46 19.77
C ASN A 8 -6.90 -14.88 21.03
N ALA A 9 -5.61 -15.20 20.92
CA ALA A 9 -4.77 -15.62 22.03
C ALA A 9 -4.16 -14.43 22.81
N VAL A 10 -3.79 -13.37 22.09
CA VAL A 10 -3.14 -12.17 22.63
C VAL A 10 -3.91 -10.95 22.14
N PRO A 11 -4.96 -10.52 22.86
CA PRO A 11 -5.74 -9.36 22.45
C PRO A 11 -4.87 -8.10 22.43
N ARG A 12 -5.19 -7.17 21.55
CA ARG A 12 -4.48 -5.88 21.51
C ARG A 12 -4.97 -5.03 22.67
N ILE A 13 -4.06 -4.63 23.54
CA ILE A 13 -4.29 -3.63 24.58
C ILE A 13 -3.54 -2.36 24.18
N TYR A 14 -4.23 -1.23 24.20
CA TYR A 14 -3.65 0.08 23.93
C TYR A 14 -4.38 1.14 24.76
N GLU A 15 -3.63 1.97 25.47
CA GLU A 15 -4.16 3.02 26.37
C GLU A 15 -5.24 2.50 27.34
N GLY A 16 -5.02 1.30 27.89
CA GLY A 16 -5.96 0.66 28.83
C GLY A 16 -7.23 0.09 28.20
N LYS A 17 -7.44 0.24 26.89
CA LYS A 17 -8.56 -0.36 26.15
C LYS A 17 -8.15 -1.68 25.50
N THR A 18 -9.02 -2.68 25.61
CA THR A 18 -8.90 -3.97 24.92
C THR A 18 -9.62 -3.93 23.58
N TYR A 19 -8.91 -4.30 22.53
CA TYR A 19 -9.43 -4.46 21.17
C TYR A 19 -9.57 -5.96 20.89
N SER A 20 -10.81 -6.45 20.96
CA SER A 20 -11.12 -7.87 20.84
C SER A 20 -11.01 -8.39 19.40
N ALA A 21 -10.66 -9.68 19.25
CA ALA A 21 -10.60 -10.34 17.95
C ALA A 21 -11.92 -10.31 17.18
N LYS A 22 -13.05 -10.52 17.87
CA LYS A 22 -14.40 -10.55 17.29
C LYS A 22 -14.81 -9.21 16.69
N GLU A 23 -14.30 -8.10 17.22
CA GLU A 23 -14.70 -6.76 16.76
C GLU A 23 -13.72 -6.21 15.72
N HIS A 24 -12.42 -6.42 15.92
CA HIS A 24 -11.38 -5.72 15.18
C HIS A 24 -10.56 -6.62 14.24
N TYR A 25 -10.64 -7.95 14.37
CA TYR A 25 -9.75 -8.89 13.69
C TYR A 25 -10.48 -10.12 13.11
N SER A 26 -11.80 -10.02 12.89
CA SER A 26 -12.61 -11.09 12.28
C SER A 26 -13.25 -10.70 10.96
N ASP A 27 -13.03 -9.48 10.48
CA ASP A 27 -13.57 -9.00 9.21
C ASP A 27 -12.70 -9.51 8.05
N SER A 28 -13.28 -10.35 7.19
CA SER A 28 -12.61 -10.88 6.00
C SER A 28 -13.02 -10.15 4.72
N SER A 29 -13.70 -9.01 4.85
CA SER A 29 -14.12 -8.19 3.72
C SER A 29 -12.94 -7.75 2.86
N THR A 30 -13.20 -7.60 1.57
CA THR A 30 -12.28 -7.01 0.60
C THR A 30 -13.10 -6.17 -0.35
N TYR A 31 -12.78 -4.88 -0.43
CA TYR A 31 -13.36 -3.99 -1.40
C TYR A 31 -12.65 -4.16 -2.75
N ILE A 32 -13.43 -4.28 -3.82
CA ILE A 32 -12.91 -4.38 -5.20
C ILE A 32 -13.63 -3.35 -6.04
N PHE A 33 -12.87 -2.48 -6.70
CA PHE A 33 -13.39 -1.48 -7.63
C PHE A 33 -12.78 -1.65 -9.01
N VAL A 34 -13.66 -1.74 -10.01
CA VAL A 34 -13.32 -1.86 -11.43
C VAL A 34 -13.85 -0.63 -12.15
N PRO A 35 -12.99 0.23 -12.71
CA PRO A 35 -13.43 1.42 -13.42
C PRO A 35 -14.07 1.04 -14.76
N ASP A 36 -15.00 1.85 -15.26
CA ASP A 36 -15.67 1.63 -16.54
C ASP A 36 -14.71 1.65 -17.76
N TYR A 37 -13.60 2.38 -17.67
CA TYR A 37 -12.54 2.40 -18.67
C TYR A 37 -11.62 1.16 -18.61
N PHE A 38 -11.81 0.25 -17.66
CA PHE A 38 -11.00 -0.95 -17.52
C PHE A 38 -11.09 -1.81 -18.78
N ASN A 39 -9.93 -2.17 -19.33
CA ASN A 39 -9.84 -3.01 -20.51
C ASN A 39 -9.10 -4.31 -20.20
N LYS A 40 -9.89 -5.38 -20.03
CA LYS A 40 -9.43 -6.75 -19.77
C LYS A 40 -8.62 -7.39 -20.91
N THR A 41 -8.59 -6.81 -22.11
CA THR A 41 -7.80 -7.32 -23.25
C THR A 41 -6.40 -6.72 -23.33
N ARG A 42 -6.13 -5.65 -22.58
CA ARG A 42 -4.82 -5.00 -22.49
C ARG A 42 -4.09 -5.43 -21.21
N PRO A 43 -2.75 -5.30 -21.12
CA PRO A 43 -2.05 -5.45 -19.84
C PRO A 43 -2.65 -4.54 -18.78
N PHE A 44 -2.85 -5.08 -17.57
CA PHE A 44 -3.37 -4.33 -16.43
C PHE A 44 -2.66 -4.72 -15.14
N GLN A 45 -2.84 -3.92 -14.10
CA GLN A 45 -2.28 -4.14 -12.78
C GLN A 45 -3.37 -4.32 -11.74
N PHE A 46 -2.96 -4.80 -10.57
CA PHE A 46 -3.77 -4.69 -9.37
C PHE A 46 -3.15 -3.64 -8.44
N VAL A 47 -3.95 -2.66 -8.02
CA VAL A 47 -3.55 -1.66 -7.02
C VAL A 47 -4.15 -2.10 -5.70
N LEU A 48 -3.28 -2.49 -4.77
CA LEU A 48 -3.67 -2.86 -3.42
C LEU A 48 -3.50 -1.68 -2.47
N TRP A 49 -4.55 -1.37 -1.71
CA TRP A 49 -4.49 -0.39 -0.64
C TRP A 49 -4.54 -1.05 0.74
N PHE A 50 -3.77 -0.53 1.69
CA PHE A 50 -3.82 -0.90 3.10
C PHE A 50 -4.00 0.35 3.96
N HIS A 51 -4.87 0.28 4.98
CA HIS A 51 -5.14 1.40 5.87
C HIS A 51 -4.30 1.35 7.16
N GLY A 52 -4.15 2.51 7.80
CA GLY A 52 -3.50 2.65 9.10
C GLY A 52 -4.45 2.44 10.29
N TRP A 53 -3.98 2.84 11.46
CA TRP A 53 -4.70 2.66 12.73
C TRP A 53 -6.05 3.37 12.75
N GLY A 54 -7.00 2.82 13.52
CA GLY A 54 -8.30 3.43 13.79
C GLY A 54 -9.23 3.55 12.57
N ASN A 55 -8.86 2.91 11.45
CA ASN A 55 -9.60 2.94 10.20
C ASN A 55 -10.20 1.57 9.85
N ASN A 56 -11.06 1.58 8.83
CA ASN A 56 -11.60 0.41 8.15
C ASN A 56 -11.74 0.74 6.65
N ILE A 57 -12.22 -0.20 5.84
CA ILE A 57 -12.44 0.01 4.40
C ILE A 57 -13.24 1.28 4.13
N ASP A 58 -14.42 1.42 4.73
CA ASP A 58 -15.35 2.51 4.43
C ASP A 58 -14.79 3.88 4.85
N SER A 59 -14.24 3.96 6.07
CA SER A 59 -13.69 5.21 6.59
C SER A 59 -12.47 5.66 5.78
N ALA A 60 -11.57 4.75 5.41
CA ALA A 60 -10.41 5.08 4.61
C ALA A 60 -10.77 5.46 3.16
N LEU A 61 -11.73 4.76 2.54
CA LEU A 61 -12.24 5.13 1.21
C LEU A 61 -12.78 6.56 1.21
N ALA A 62 -13.58 6.91 2.21
CA ALA A 62 -14.19 8.24 2.33
C ALA A 62 -13.17 9.32 2.68
N GLN A 63 -12.36 9.11 3.73
CA GLN A 63 -11.40 10.09 4.24
C GLN A 63 -10.37 10.47 3.16
N TYR A 64 -9.84 9.48 2.45
CA TYR A 64 -8.75 9.68 1.49
C TYR A 64 -9.20 9.76 0.04
N LYS A 65 -10.52 9.73 -0.22
CA LYS A 65 -11.10 9.78 -1.57
C LYS A 65 -10.47 8.77 -2.52
N LEU A 66 -10.18 7.56 -2.02
CA LEU A 66 -9.31 6.60 -2.70
C LEU A 66 -9.88 6.16 -4.05
N GLN A 67 -11.17 5.86 -4.10
CA GLN A 67 -11.83 5.45 -5.34
C GLN A 67 -11.82 6.58 -6.37
N GLN A 68 -12.07 7.83 -5.95
CA GLN A 68 -12.07 8.99 -6.84
C GLN A 68 -10.67 9.25 -7.41
N GLN A 69 -9.65 9.22 -6.56
CA GLN A 69 -8.25 9.40 -6.99
C GLN A 69 -7.79 8.25 -7.91
N PHE A 70 -8.13 7.00 -7.58
CA PHE A 70 -7.84 5.84 -8.41
C PHE A 70 -8.53 5.92 -9.79
N TYR A 71 -9.81 6.31 -9.82
CA TYR A 71 -10.56 6.50 -11.06
C TYR A 71 -9.96 7.63 -11.91
N ALA A 72 -9.67 8.78 -11.30
CA ALA A 72 -9.08 9.93 -11.98
C ALA A 72 -7.69 9.62 -12.55
N ALA A 73 -6.96 8.69 -11.93
CA ALA A 73 -5.64 8.29 -12.43
C ALA A 73 -5.73 7.61 -13.80
N HIS A 74 -6.87 7.08 -14.26
CA HIS A 74 -7.01 6.41 -15.57
C HIS A 74 -5.95 5.35 -15.87
N LEU A 75 -5.45 4.66 -14.84
CA LEU A 75 -4.55 3.51 -14.99
C LEU A 75 -5.41 2.28 -15.32
N ASN A 76 -5.05 1.50 -16.36
CA ASN A 76 -5.73 0.24 -16.65
C ASN A 76 -5.44 -0.78 -15.54
N ALA A 77 -6.23 -0.76 -14.47
CA ALA A 77 -6.01 -1.54 -13.26
C ALA A 77 -7.34 -1.82 -12.53
N ILE A 78 -7.29 -2.77 -11.60
CA ILE A 78 -8.37 -3.04 -10.64
C ILE A 78 -7.86 -2.67 -9.24
N PHE A 79 -8.68 -1.94 -8.48
CA PHE A 79 -8.38 -1.54 -7.11
C PHE A 79 -8.88 -2.61 -6.15
N ILE A 80 -8.02 -3.06 -5.23
CA ILE A 80 -8.31 -4.10 -4.25
C ILE A 80 -7.91 -3.56 -2.88
N PHE A 81 -8.82 -3.64 -1.91
CA PHE A 81 -8.58 -3.14 -0.58
C PHE A 81 -9.08 -4.17 0.45
N PRO A 82 -8.20 -5.10 0.88
CA PRO A 82 -8.53 -6.05 1.93
C PRO A 82 -8.60 -5.36 3.30
N GLU A 83 -9.57 -5.74 4.11
CA GLU A 83 -9.73 -5.20 5.46
C GLU A 83 -8.53 -5.59 6.35
N GLY A 84 -8.01 -4.61 7.09
CA GLY A 84 -6.95 -4.78 8.07
C GLY A 84 -7.50 -4.89 9.50
N PRO A 85 -6.74 -4.47 10.51
CA PRO A 85 -7.22 -4.33 11.88
C PRO A 85 -8.31 -3.25 12.00
N LYS A 86 -9.57 -3.64 11.79
CA LYS A 86 -10.73 -2.74 11.73
C LYS A 86 -10.85 -1.89 12.98
N ASN A 87 -10.77 -0.57 12.86
CA ASN A 87 -10.97 0.41 13.95
C ASN A 87 -10.06 0.16 15.18
N SER A 88 -8.83 -0.33 14.98
CA SER A 88 -7.90 -0.62 16.07
C SER A 88 -6.53 0.06 15.89
N PRO A 89 -5.81 0.39 16.98
CA PRO A 89 -4.46 0.96 16.95
C PRO A 89 -3.42 -0.15 16.81
N ASP A 90 -3.45 -0.82 15.66
CA ASP A 90 -2.61 -1.97 15.37
C ASP A 90 -2.25 -2.04 13.88
N SER A 91 -0.97 -2.29 13.61
CA SER A 91 -0.46 -2.49 12.24
C SER A 91 -0.38 -3.97 11.86
N TYR A 92 -0.75 -4.87 12.77
CA TYR A 92 -0.66 -6.31 12.56
C TYR A 92 -1.34 -6.73 11.24
N ALA A 93 -0.58 -7.37 10.34
CA ALA A 93 -1.07 -7.73 9.01
C ALA A 93 -1.71 -9.14 8.96
N GLY A 94 -2.12 -9.67 10.11
CA GLY A 94 -2.87 -10.92 10.20
C GLY A 94 -2.14 -12.08 9.52
N LYS A 95 -2.89 -12.82 8.69
CA LYS A 95 -2.35 -13.94 7.93
C LYS A 95 -1.30 -13.51 6.89
N PHE A 96 -1.27 -12.25 6.46
CA PHE A 96 -0.32 -11.80 5.43
C PHE A 96 1.12 -11.69 5.95
N GLU A 97 1.33 -11.75 7.27
CA GLU A 97 2.69 -11.89 7.83
C GLU A 97 3.27 -13.30 7.67
N LYS A 98 2.44 -14.29 7.31
CA LYS A 98 2.86 -15.68 7.11
C LYS A 98 3.27 -15.90 5.65
N PRO A 99 4.27 -16.75 5.38
CA PRO A 99 4.62 -17.17 4.03
C PRO A 99 3.40 -17.64 3.23
N ASP A 100 3.40 -17.31 1.93
CA ASP A 100 2.42 -17.73 0.91
C ASP A 100 0.95 -17.37 1.11
N THR A 101 0.55 -16.85 2.27
CA THR A 101 -0.88 -16.68 2.55
C THR A 101 -1.51 -15.56 1.72
N PHE A 102 -0.74 -14.52 1.40
CA PHE A 102 -1.17 -13.51 0.45
C PHE A 102 -1.34 -14.09 -0.96
N ASN A 103 -0.53 -15.06 -1.37
CA ASN A 103 -0.64 -15.69 -2.68
C ASN A 103 -1.98 -16.44 -2.82
N PHE A 104 -2.45 -17.10 -1.75
CA PHE A 104 -3.80 -17.69 -1.71
C PHE A 104 -4.90 -16.65 -1.80
N PHE A 105 -4.77 -15.53 -1.09
CA PHE A 105 -5.72 -14.42 -1.21
C PHE A 105 -5.82 -13.89 -2.65
N MET A 106 -4.69 -13.71 -3.33
CA MET A 106 -4.70 -13.26 -4.74
C MET A 106 -5.33 -14.29 -5.68
N LYS A 107 -5.19 -15.59 -5.38
CA LYS A 107 -5.90 -16.66 -6.10
C LYS A 107 -7.41 -16.56 -5.91
N ASP A 108 -7.88 -16.25 -4.71
CA ASP A 108 -9.30 -16.05 -4.42
C ASP A 108 -9.85 -14.83 -5.15
N VAL A 109 -9.12 -13.71 -5.17
CA VAL A 109 -9.47 -12.52 -5.96
C VAL A 109 -9.60 -12.86 -7.44
N ASN A 110 -8.60 -13.53 -8.02
CA ASN A 110 -8.65 -13.90 -9.44
C ASN A 110 -9.82 -14.87 -9.74
N THR A 111 -10.12 -15.79 -8.84
CA THR A 111 -11.29 -16.70 -8.95
C THR A 111 -12.60 -15.91 -8.93
N PHE A 112 -12.72 -14.94 -8.03
CA PHE A 112 -13.87 -14.03 -7.98
C PHE A 112 -14.03 -13.24 -9.28
N LEU A 113 -12.95 -12.60 -9.77
CA LEU A 113 -13.00 -11.81 -11.01
C LEU A 113 -13.38 -12.62 -12.24
N LEU A 114 -12.97 -13.89 -12.31
CA LEU A 114 -13.38 -14.83 -13.36
C LEU A 114 -14.87 -15.17 -13.27
N LYS A 115 -15.35 -15.50 -12.07
CA LYS A 115 -16.75 -15.82 -11.81
C LYS A 115 -17.66 -14.66 -12.21
N GLU A 116 -17.27 -13.43 -11.87
CA GLU A 116 -17.99 -12.21 -12.21
C GLU A 116 -17.75 -11.73 -13.66
N LYS A 117 -16.97 -12.49 -14.46
CA LYS A 117 -16.64 -12.18 -15.87
C LYS A 117 -15.96 -10.83 -16.10
N ILE A 118 -15.40 -10.25 -15.04
CA ILE A 118 -14.58 -9.02 -15.08
C ILE A 118 -13.30 -9.29 -15.88
N ILE A 119 -12.71 -10.47 -15.69
CA ILE A 119 -11.61 -10.99 -16.50
C ILE A 119 -12.06 -12.29 -17.20
N THR A 120 -11.38 -12.67 -18.30
CA THR A 120 -11.78 -13.82 -19.12
C THR A 120 -10.83 -15.02 -19.00
N LYS A 121 -9.68 -14.84 -18.37
CA LYS A 121 -8.67 -15.89 -18.14
C LYS A 121 -7.88 -15.59 -16.87
N ASN A 122 -7.24 -16.63 -16.33
CA ASN A 122 -6.26 -16.46 -15.27
C ASN A 122 -5.16 -15.50 -15.73
N ILE A 123 -4.79 -14.58 -14.85
CA ILE A 123 -3.73 -13.61 -15.07
C ILE A 123 -2.76 -13.61 -13.89
N ILE A 124 -1.50 -13.29 -14.17
CA ILE A 124 -0.49 -12.99 -13.15
C ILE A 124 -0.18 -11.50 -13.32
N PRO A 125 -0.89 -10.61 -12.62
CA PRO A 125 -0.68 -9.18 -12.76
C PRO A 125 0.57 -8.76 -11.98
N GLU A 126 1.20 -7.67 -12.41
CA GLU A 126 2.06 -6.94 -11.49
C GLU A 126 1.22 -6.19 -10.47
N LEU A 127 1.71 -6.13 -9.24
CA LEU A 127 1.02 -5.50 -8.12
C LEU A 127 1.60 -4.12 -7.83
N ILE A 128 0.74 -3.19 -7.47
CA ILE A 128 1.11 -1.90 -6.92
C ILE A 128 0.64 -1.92 -5.47
N TYR A 129 1.56 -1.81 -4.52
CA TYR A 129 1.24 -1.73 -3.11
C TYR A 129 1.20 -0.27 -2.69
N ALA A 130 0.06 0.17 -2.16
CA ALA A 130 -0.14 1.51 -1.65
C ALA A 130 -0.71 1.45 -0.24
N GLY A 131 -0.40 2.44 0.57
CA GLY A 131 -1.08 2.55 1.85
C GLY A 131 -0.57 3.67 2.74
N HIS A 132 -1.39 3.98 3.73
CA HIS A 132 -1.17 5.07 4.66
C HIS A 132 -0.84 4.55 6.06
N SER A 133 0.08 5.23 6.74
CA SER A 133 0.39 4.99 8.15
C SER A 133 0.76 3.52 8.46
N GLY A 134 -0.01 2.83 9.30
CA GLY A 134 0.21 1.42 9.68
C GLY A 134 0.30 0.41 8.53
N ALA A 135 -0.05 0.81 7.30
CA ALA A 135 0.05 0.02 6.08
C ALA A 135 1.44 -0.58 5.82
N TYR A 136 2.52 0.10 6.23
CA TYR A 136 3.90 -0.35 5.95
C TYR A 136 4.15 -1.79 6.36
N ARG A 137 3.55 -2.24 7.47
CA ARG A 137 3.80 -3.57 8.01
C ARG A 137 3.25 -4.63 7.06
N ALA A 138 2.02 -4.46 6.57
CA ALA A 138 1.45 -5.34 5.56
C ALA A 138 2.34 -5.36 4.31
N ILE A 139 2.68 -4.18 3.78
CA ILE A 139 3.50 -4.06 2.56
C ILE A 139 4.87 -4.73 2.75
N ALA A 140 5.54 -4.55 3.88
CA ALA A 140 6.84 -5.14 4.17
C ALA A 140 6.82 -6.69 4.13
N TYR A 141 5.80 -7.31 4.73
CA TYR A 141 5.63 -8.77 4.66
C TYR A 141 5.22 -9.26 3.27
N LEU A 142 4.45 -8.47 2.52
CA LEU A 142 4.16 -8.79 1.12
C LEU A 142 5.42 -8.76 0.25
N LEU A 143 6.31 -7.79 0.45
CA LEU A 143 7.59 -7.73 -0.25
C LEU A 143 8.48 -8.94 0.11
N LEU A 144 8.38 -9.43 1.34
CA LEU A 144 9.16 -10.60 1.78
C LEU A 144 8.61 -11.94 1.26
N HIS A 145 7.29 -12.09 1.13
CA HIS A 145 6.65 -13.41 0.94
C HIS A 145 5.82 -13.57 -0.34
N SER A 146 5.42 -12.48 -1.00
CA SER A 146 4.60 -12.56 -2.21
C SER A 146 5.40 -13.14 -3.37
N SER A 147 4.81 -14.08 -4.11
CA SER A 147 5.38 -14.57 -5.37
C SER A 147 5.06 -13.65 -6.55
N PHE A 148 4.19 -12.65 -6.34
CA PHE A 148 3.84 -11.68 -7.36
C PHE A 148 4.88 -10.58 -7.45
N ARG A 149 5.15 -10.15 -8.69
CA ARG A 149 6.02 -9.02 -8.97
C ARG A 149 5.36 -7.71 -8.54
N CYS A 150 6.06 -6.93 -7.72
CA CYS A 150 5.67 -5.59 -7.34
C CYS A 150 6.21 -4.58 -8.38
N LYS A 151 5.31 -3.88 -9.05
CA LYS A 151 5.61 -2.80 -9.99
C LYS A 151 5.95 -1.51 -9.25
N ALA A 152 5.22 -1.21 -8.17
CA ALA A 152 5.44 0.01 -7.40
C ALA A 152 5.01 -0.11 -5.94
N ILE A 153 5.73 0.61 -5.07
CA ILE A 153 5.46 0.78 -3.64
C ILE A 153 5.17 2.26 -3.41
N LEU A 154 3.97 2.57 -2.91
CA LEU A 154 3.49 3.93 -2.67
C LEU A 154 3.17 4.09 -1.17
N LEU A 155 4.11 4.67 -0.42
CA LEU A 155 3.98 4.86 1.02
C LEU A 155 3.50 6.29 1.29
N PHE A 156 2.36 6.41 1.97
CA PHE A 156 1.79 7.68 2.39
C PHE A 156 2.01 7.85 3.89
N ASP A 157 3.11 8.51 4.24
CA ASP A 157 3.57 8.75 5.61
C ASP A 157 3.50 7.48 6.45
N ALA A 158 4.10 6.42 5.92
CA ALA A 158 3.88 5.05 6.39
C ALA A 158 5.15 4.35 6.87
N LEU A 159 6.37 4.72 6.45
CA LEU A 159 7.60 3.95 6.73
C LEU A 159 8.03 4.01 8.22
N TYR A 160 7.32 3.30 9.11
CA TYR A 160 7.63 3.28 10.55
C TYR A 160 8.72 2.29 10.95
N ALA A 161 8.94 1.22 10.16
CA ALA A 161 9.97 0.21 10.40
C ALA A 161 10.13 -0.69 9.15
N GLU A 162 10.89 -1.78 9.31
CA GLU A 162 11.09 -2.85 8.31
C GLU A 162 11.81 -2.37 7.04
N GLN A 163 12.57 -1.28 7.11
CA GLN A 163 13.27 -0.65 5.99
C GLN A 163 14.13 -1.66 5.23
N GLU A 164 14.71 -2.65 5.92
CA GLU A 164 15.50 -3.71 5.32
C GLU A 164 14.69 -4.55 4.32
N LYS A 165 13.39 -4.80 4.55
CA LYS A 165 12.54 -5.56 3.62
C LYS A 165 12.26 -4.76 2.35
N PHE A 166 12.01 -3.46 2.50
CA PHE A 166 11.85 -2.54 1.36
C PHE A 166 13.14 -2.44 0.54
N ALA A 167 14.27 -2.21 1.22
CA ALA A 167 15.58 -2.13 0.58
C ALA A 167 15.95 -3.44 -0.14
N MET A 168 15.85 -4.59 0.52
CA MET A 168 16.15 -5.89 -0.10
C MET A 168 15.31 -6.13 -1.36
N TYR A 169 14.01 -5.84 -1.31
CA TYR A 169 13.16 -6.00 -2.48
C TYR A 169 13.58 -5.07 -3.63
N LEU A 170 13.81 -3.79 -3.34
CA LEU A 170 14.25 -2.82 -4.35
C LEU A 170 15.63 -3.18 -4.93
N GLN A 171 16.53 -3.76 -4.14
CA GLN A 171 17.82 -4.23 -4.62
C GLN A 171 17.66 -5.37 -5.63
N GLN A 172 16.79 -6.33 -5.33
CA GLN A 172 16.56 -7.52 -6.15
C GLN A 172 15.71 -7.24 -7.39
N HIS A 173 14.86 -6.21 -7.35
CA HIS A 173 13.89 -5.92 -8.40
C HIS A 173 14.08 -4.54 -8.99
N SER A 174 15.03 -4.42 -9.92
CA SER A 174 15.47 -3.16 -10.51
C SER A 174 14.39 -2.33 -11.24
N ASN A 175 13.23 -2.93 -11.52
CA ASN A 175 12.10 -2.29 -12.18
C ASN A 175 10.97 -1.87 -11.22
N CYS A 176 11.08 -2.19 -9.92
CA CYS A 176 10.10 -1.77 -8.92
C CYS A 176 10.33 -0.29 -8.56
N LYS A 177 9.31 0.55 -8.73
CA LYS A 177 9.33 1.97 -8.30
C LYS A 177 9.01 2.07 -6.80
N MET A 178 9.60 3.02 -6.09
CA MET A 178 9.16 3.41 -4.75
C MET A 178 8.94 4.92 -4.70
N ILE A 179 7.80 5.32 -4.12
CA ILE A 179 7.53 6.69 -3.71
C ILE A 179 7.20 6.64 -2.22
N ASP A 180 8.02 7.30 -1.41
CA ASP A 180 7.81 7.47 0.03
C ASP A 180 7.61 8.96 0.32
N ILE A 181 6.36 9.34 0.61
CA ILE A 181 6.03 10.69 1.07
C ILE A 181 5.92 10.67 2.59
N TYR A 182 6.64 11.53 3.30
CA TYR A 182 6.70 11.57 4.77
C TYR A 182 6.48 12.98 5.29
N THR A 183 6.05 13.09 6.56
CA THR A 183 5.80 14.38 7.22
C THR A 183 6.66 14.56 8.45
N ASP A 184 6.75 15.80 8.95
CA ASP A 184 7.48 16.12 10.18
C ASP A 184 6.95 15.36 11.41
N ASN A 185 5.63 15.21 11.51
CA ASN A 185 4.95 14.76 12.73
C ASN A 185 4.27 13.40 12.60
N GLY A 186 4.34 12.77 11.44
CA GLY A 186 3.77 11.43 11.20
C GLY A 186 4.51 10.30 11.89
N GLY A 187 5.71 10.55 12.41
CA GLY A 187 6.56 9.53 13.05
C GLY A 187 7.36 8.67 12.07
N THR A 188 7.43 9.05 10.79
CA THR A 188 8.19 8.33 9.75
C THR A 188 9.44 9.08 9.27
N LEU A 189 9.52 10.40 9.52
CA LEU A 189 10.60 11.30 9.10
C LEU A 189 12.00 10.69 9.26
N GLN A 190 12.33 10.21 10.45
CA GLN A 190 13.66 9.68 10.73
C GLN A 190 13.93 8.40 9.95
N ASN A 191 12.94 7.54 9.79
CA ASN A 191 13.08 6.27 9.07
C ASN A 191 13.23 6.49 7.56
N SER A 192 12.45 7.41 6.98
CA SER A 192 12.57 7.80 5.57
C SER A 192 13.94 8.42 5.29
N LYS A 193 14.40 9.33 6.16
CA LYS A 193 15.75 9.91 6.06
C LYS A 193 16.87 8.87 6.23
N ASN A 194 16.73 7.94 7.18
CA ASN A 194 17.71 6.87 7.37
C ASN A 194 17.81 5.99 6.13
N LEU A 195 16.67 5.58 5.54
CA LEU A 195 16.68 4.79 4.33
C LEU A 195 17.31 5.55 3.15
N ALA A 196 17.04 6.85 3.01
CA ALA A 196 17.70 7.68 2.00
C ALA A 196 19.23 7.76 2.23
N ILE A 197 19.68 7.93 3.47
CA ILE A 197 21.11 7.93 3.84
C ILE A 197 21.77 6.58 3.49
N ASP A 198 21.13 5.46 3.83
CA ASP A 198 21.62 4.12 3.50
C ASP A 198 21.72 3.93 1.98
N MET A 199 20.71 4.37 1.23
CA MET A 199 20.71 4.32 -0.24
C MET A 199 21.83 5.18 -0.85
N LEU A 200 22.17 6.33 -0.27
CA LEU A 200 23.35 7.11 -0.68
C LEU A 200 24.64 6.34 -0.42
N ALA A 201 24.78 5.71 0.74
CA ALA A 201 25.94 4.90 1.08
C ALA A 201 26.11 3.70 0.13
N TRP A 202 25.00 3.10 -0.32
CA TRP A 202 24.97 2.04 -1.33
C TRP A 202 25.07 2.56 -2.78
N LYS A 203 25.18 3.87 -2.99
CA LYS A 203 25.28 4.53 -4.31
C LYS A 203 24.07 4.32 -5.21
N TRP A 204 22.87 4.19 -4.61
CA TRP A 204 21.63 4.09 -5.36
C TRP A 204 21.18 5.47 -5.85
N LYS A 205 20.56 5.51 -7.03
CA LYS A 205 19.98 6.74 -7.57
C LYS A 205 18.57 6.91 -7.03
N PHE A 206 18.30 8.05 -6.41
CA PHE A 206 16.98 8.50 -6.01
C PHE A 206 16.91 10.03 -6.09
N ILE A 207 15.70 10.57 -5.96
CA ILE A 207 15.50 12.00 -5.68
C ILE A 207 14.87 12.17 -4.30
N ASP A 208 15.23 13.26 -3.64
CA ASP A 208 14.66 13.72 -2.39
C ASP A 208 14.25 15.17 -2.59
N LYS A 209 12.96 15.47 -2.43
CA LYS A 209 12.36 16.77 -2.75
C LYS A 209 11.26 17.12 -1.77
N GLU A 210 10.99 18.42 -1.63
CA GLU A 210 9.73 18.86 -1.06
C GLU A 210 8.56 18.45 -1.99
N GLU A 211 7.43 18.06 -1.42
CA GLU A 211 6.21 17.64 -2.11
C GLU A 211 5.74 18.70 -3.13
N GLU A 212 5.84 19.97 -2.74
CA GLU A 212 5.41 21.12 -3.55
C GLU A 212 6.30 21.36 -4.78
N ASP A 213 7.56 20.96 -4.71
CA ASP A 213 8.55 21.09 -5.79
C ASP A 213 8.61 19.85 -6.71
N CYS A 214 7.85 18.80 -6.37
CA CYS A 214 7.83 17.55 -7.12
C CYS A 214 6.95 17.66 -8.38
N THR A 215 7.58 17.57 -9.56
CA THR A 215 6.87 17.63 -10.85
C THR A 215 6.41 16.26 -11.32
N ALA A 216 5.47 16.22 -12.29
CA ALA A 216 5.09 14.98 -12.96
C ALA A 216 6.28 14.30 -13.67
N ASN A 217 7.25 15.09 -14.16
CA ASN A 217 8.46 14.57 -14.80
C ASN A 217 9.39 13.89 -13.78
N ASP A 218 9.49 14.44 -12.57
CA ASP A 218 10.22 13.82 -11.46
C ASP A 218 9.61 12.46 -11.10
N LEU A 219 8.28 12.43 -10.92
CA LEU A 219 7.52 11.22 -10.62
C LEU A 219 7.69 10.15 -11.68
N LYS A 220 7.71 10.53 -12.97
CA LYS A 220 7.82 9.58 -14.09
C LYS A 220 9.23 8.99 -14.20
N ASN A 221 10.24 9.85 -14.19
CA ASN A 221 11.60 9.46 -14.61
C ASN A 221 12.48 8.91 -13.48
N ASN A 222 12.08 9.06 -12.22
CA ASN A 222 12.87 8.57 -11.08
C ASN A 222 12.26 7.31 -10.49
N ARG A 223 13.09 6.29 -10.30
CA ARG A 223 12.63 5.00 -9.77
C ARG A 223 12.37 5.03 -8.26
N ILE A 224 13.22 5.73 -7.51
CA ILE A 224 13.09 5.86 -6.06
C ILE A 224 12.97 7.35 -5.75
N ILE A 225 11.93 7.69 -5.00
CA ILE A 225 11.52 9.07 -4.74
C ILE A 225 11.17 9.18 -3.26
N PHE A 226 11.84 10.10 -2.57
CA PHE A 226 11.47 10.56 -1.24
C PHE A 226 10.86 11.95 -1.36
N LEU A 227 9.69 12.14 -0.76
CA LEU A 227 8.99 13.43 -0.75
C LEU A 227 8.76 13.88 0.68
N HIS A 228 9.38 14.98 1.06
CA HIS A 228 9.05 15.65 2.31
C HIS A 228 7.78 16.49 2.12
N SER A 229 6.77 16.27 2.95
CA SER A 229 5.51 17.03 2.93
C SER A 229 5.34 17.85 4.19
N LYS A 230 5.05 19.14 4.00
CA LYS A 230 4.65 20.07 5.07
C LYS A 230 3.20 19.88 5.52
N LYS A 231 2.50 18.86 5.00
CA LYS A 231 1.11 18.54 5.35
C LYS A 231 1.04 17.73 6.62
N GLN A 232 -0.17 17.57 7.15
CA GLN A 232 -0.39 16.67 8.29
C GLN A 232 -0.41 15.22 7.83
N HIS A 233 -0.19 14.32 8.79
CA HIS A 233 -0.09 12.88 8.59
C HIS A 233 -1.20 12.28 7.71
N ASN A 234 -2.45 12.68 7.91
CA ASN A 234 -3.58 12.17 7.13
C ASN A 234 -3.75 12.88 5.78
N ASP A 235 -3.24 14.10 5.67
CA ASP A 235 -3.48 14.96 4.53
C ASP A 235 -2.59 14.59 3.33
N VAL A 236 -1.47 13.89 3.54
CA VAL A 236 -0.54 13.53 2.45
C VAL A 236 -1.16 12.66 1.36
N VAL A 237 -2.27 11.96 1.63
CA VAL A 237 -2.92 11.11 0.63
C VAL A 237 -3.71 11.97 -0.37
N THR A 238 -4.40 12.99 0.14
CA THR A 238 -5.32 13.83 -0.64
C THR A 238 -4.74 15.18 -1.02
N SER A 239 -3.73 15.65 -0.30
CA SER A 239 -2.98 16.85 -0.67
C SER A 239 -2.40 16.66 -2.05
N TYR A 240 -2.64 17.63 -2.93
CA TYR A 240 -2.28 17.58 -4.35
C TYR A 240 -2.82 16.37 -5.12
N ASN A 241 -3.80 15.62 -4.59
CA ASN A 241 -4.24 14.33 -5.16
C ASN A 241 -3.08 13.34 -5.35
N ASN A 242 -2.23 13.16 -4.32
CA ASN A 242 -1.01 12.36 -4.46
C ASN A 242 -1.27 10.91 -4.86
N PHE A 243 -2.34 10.27 -4.36
CA PHE A 243 -2.63 8.90 -4.80
C PHE A 243 -2.92 8.83 -6.30
N GLN A 244 -3.66 9.80 -6.84
CA GLN A 244 -3.85 9.94 -8.29
C GLN A 244 -2.51 10.17 -9.01
N ARG A 245 -1.76 11.21 -8.61
CA ARG A 245 -0.49 11.61 -9.25
C ARG A 245 0.51 10.46 -9.31
N PHE A 246 0.62 9.69 -8.23
CA PHE A 246 1.56 8.58 -8.14
C PHE A 246 1.13 7.40 -9.01
N LEU A 247 -0.17 7.15 -9.18
CA LEU A 247 -0.67 6.14 -10.12
C LEU A 247 -0.49 6.57 -11.59
N GLU A 248 -0.67 7.86 -11.89
CA GLU A 248 -0.49 8.40 -13.25
C GLU A 248 0.93 8.23 -13.77
N CYS A 249 1.94 8.29 -12.89
CA CYS A 249 3.34 8.11 -13.27
C CYS A 249 3.71 6.65 -13.63
N LEU A 250 2.80 5.70 -13.41
CA LEU A 250 2.96 4.27 -13.68
C LEU A 250 2.34 3.80 -15.01
N LYS A 251 1.72 4.71 -15.75
CA LYS A 251 1.20 4.47 -17.11
C LYS A 251 2.33 4.21 -18.10
#